data_AF-A0AAV1Q9C8-F1
#
_entry.id   AF-A0AAV1Q9C8-F1
#
_cell.length_a   1.000
_cell.length_b   1.000
_cell.length_c   1.000
_cell.angle_alpha   90.00
_cell.angle_beta   90.00
_cell.angle_gamma   90.00
#
_symmetry.space_group_name_H-M   'P 1'
#
loop_
_entity.id
_entity.type
_entity.pdbx_description
1 polymer ?
#
loop_
_entity_poly.entity_id
_entity_poly.type
_entity_poly.pdbx_seq_one_letter_code
_entity_poly.pdbx_strand_id
1 'polypeptide(L)'
;MDGHVGLPRTCGPMTLGRKTAVNLKGELLKQLVEFGLTPDEIDKLLFVSDQAANVQAALAQWTHKSCVAHVINTVLKHTFKKVSEDDEEEEGE
;
A
#
# COMPACT_ATOMS: atom_id res chain seq x y z
N MET A 1 -39.99 13.26 -13.33
CA MET A 1 -38.72 12.71 -13.86
C MET A 1 -37.66 13.39 -13.04
N ASP A 2 -37.40 12.84 -11.85
CA ASP A 2 -36.62 13.54 -10.83
C ASP A 2 -35.34 12.76 -10.61
N GLY A 3 -34.39 13.04 -11.49
CA GLY A 3 -33.02 12.50 -11.44
C GLY A 3 -32.25 13.14 -10.30
N HIS A 4 -32.37 12.58 -9.09
CA HIS A 4 -31.39 12.80 -8.03
C HIS A 4 -30.12 12.02 -8.38
N VAL A 5 -29.18 12.70 -9.05
CA VAL A 5 -27.80 12.22 -9.18
C VAL A 5 -27.15 12.37 -7.80
N GLY A 6 -27.22 11.33 -7.00
CA GLY A 6 -26.51 11.24 -5.72
C GLY A 6 -25.01 11.32 -5.97
N LEU A 7 -24.36 12.35 -5.44
CA LEU A 7 -22.91 12.47 -5.39
C LEU A 7 -22.29 11.19 -4.77
N PRO A 8 -21.14 10.70 -5.29
CA PRO A 8 -20.50 9.54 -4.74
C PRO A 8 -20.12 9.82 -3.28
N ARG A 9 -20.55 8.92 -2.39
CA ARG A 9 -20.20 8.93 -0.97
C ARG A 9 -18.69 8.95 -0.87
N THR A 10 -18.13 10.03 -0.35
CA THR A 10 -16.71 10.12 -0.03
C THR A 10 -16.39 8.98 0.94
N CYS A 11 -15.46 8.11 0.55
CA CYS A 11 -14.90 7.08 1.42
C CYS A 11 -14.47 7.76 2.73
N GLY A 12 -15.15 7.42 3.83
CA GLY A 12 -14.90 8.02 5.14
C GLY A 12 -13.51 7.68 5.66
N PRO A 13 -13.05 8.36 6.72
CA PRO A 13 -11.74 8.10 7.31
C PRO A 13 -11.65 6.65 7.81
N MET A 14 -10.67 5.90 7.32
CA MET A 14 -10.35 4.55 7.80
C MET A 14 -9.84 4.60 9.25
N THR A 15 -10.71 4.34 10.23
CA THR A 15 -10.30 4.06 11.61
C THR A 15 -9.80 2.63 11.69
N LEU A 16 -8.63 2.37 11.10
CA LEU A 16 -7.99 1.07 11.19
C LEU A 16 -7.49 0.87 12.63
N GLY A 17 -7.92 -0.20 13.30
CA GLY A 17 -7.32 -0.65 14.56
C GLY A 17 -5.83 -1.03 14.36
N ARG A 18 -5.28 -1.94 15.18
CA ARG A 18 -3.89 -2.40 14.98
C ARG A 18 -3.68 -2.79 13.50
N LYS A 19 -2.61 -2.29 12.88
CA LYS A 19 -2.29 -2.46 11.46
C LYS A 19 -1.78 -3.87 11.14
N THR A 20 -2.53 -4.90 11.50
CA THR A 20 -2.22 -6.30 11.21
C THR A 20 -2.69 -6.66 9.80
N ALA A 21 -2.11 -7.71 9.22
CA ALA A 21 -2.51 -8.21 7.90
C ALA A 21 -4.00 -8.59 7.84
N VAL A 22 -4.51 -9.24 8.89
CA VAL A 22 -5.91 -9.66 9.00
C VAL A 22 -6.86 -8.46 9.00
N ASN A 23 -6.52 -7.42 9.77
CA ASN A 23 -7.35 -6.23 9.86
C ASN A 23 -7.35 -5.43 8.55
N LEU A 24 -6.18 -5.30 7.91
CA LEU A 24 -6.04 -4.66 6.61
C LEU A 24 -6.90 -5.37 5.55
N LYS A 25 -6.83 -6.69 5.49
CA LYS A 25 -7.61 -7.49 4.55
C LYS A 25 -9.12 -7.32 4.77
N GLY A 26 -9.57 -7.40 6.03
CA GLY A 26 -10.99 -7.27 6.36
C GLY A 26 -11.55 -5.90 5.98
N GLU A 27 -10.82 -4.84 6.29
CA GLU A 27 -11.25 -3.48 5.98
C GLU A 27 -11.21 -3.18 4.48
N LEU A 28 -10.18 -3.65 3.78
CA LEU A 28 -10.08 -3.52 2.32
C LEU A 28 -11.28 -4.20 1.62
N LEU A 29 -11.59 -5.44 1.99
CA LEU A 29 -12.72 -6.17 1.41
C LEU A 29 -14.05 -5.47 1.69
N LYS A 30 -14.25 -5.01 2.93
CA LYS A 30 -15.44 -4.26 3.31
C LYS A 30 -15.63 -3.05 2.41
N GLN A 31 -14.59 -2.26 2.18
CA GLN A 31 -14.68 -1.06 1.33
C GLN A 31 -14.92 -1.37 -0.15
N LEU A 32 -14.29 -2.41 -0.69
CA LEU A 32 -14.51 -2.82 -2.08
C LEU A 32 -15.95 -3.31 -2.29
N VAL A 33 -16.50 -4.03 -1.33
CA VAL A 33 -17.92 -4.46 -1.35
C VAL A 33 -18.86 -3.27 -1.18
N GLU A 34 -18.56 -2.32 -0.26
CA GLU A 34 -19.32 -1.07 -0.12
C GLU A 34 -19.28 -0.21 -1.39
N PHE A 35 -18.19 -0.31 -2.17
CA PHE A 35 -18.06 0.32 -3.49
C PHE A 35 -18.87 -0.40 -4.58
N GLY A 36 -19.35 -1.63 -4.32
CA GLY A 36 -20.18 -2.41 -5.22
C GLY A 36 -19.44 -3.48 -6.01
N LEU A 37 -18.20 -3.81 -5.67
CA LEU A 37 -17.47 -4.91 -6.29
C LEU A 37 -17.91 -6.26 -5.71
N THR A 38 -18.17 -7.22 -6.59
CA THR A 38 -18.44 -8.61 -6.20
C THR A 38 -17.13 -9.34 -5.88
N PRO A 39 -17.17 -10.44 -5.09
CA PRO A 39 -15.99 -11.24 -4.79
C PRO A 39 -15.23 -11.70 -6.05
N ASP A 40 -15.95 -12.12 -7.09
CA ASP A 40 -15.37 -12.54 -8.37
C ASP A 40 -14.66 -11.41 -9.14
N GLU A 41 -15.09 -10.16 -8.95
CA GLU A 41 -14.43 -8.99 -9.52
C GLU A 41 -13.19 -8.61 -8.70
N ILE A 42 -13.28 -8.70 -7.37
CA ILE A 42 -12.16 -8.42 -6.46
C ILE A 42 -10.99 -9.38 -6.74
N ASP A 43 -11.28 -10.66 -6.99
CA ASP A 43 -10.25 -11.66 -7.27
C ASP A 43 -9.50 -11.41 -8.59
N LYS A 44 -10.07 -10.61 -9.50
CA LYS A 44 -9.44 -10.20 -10.77
C LYS A 44 -8.64 -8.91 -10.65
N LEU A 45 -8.70 -8.22 -9.51
CA LEU A 45 -7.98 -6.96 -9.30
C LEU A 45 -6.47 -7.19 -9.20
N LEU A 46 -5.73 -6.22 -9.72
CA LEU A 46 -4.31 -6.08 -9.48
C LEU A 46 -4.09 -5.00 -8.43
N PHE A 47 -3.54 -5.40 -7.28
CA PHE A 47 -3.20 -4.48 -6.21
C PHE A 47 -1.79 -3.93 -6.41
N VAL A 48 -1.58 -2.65 -6.10
CA VAL A 48 -0.26 -2.02 -6.06
C VAL A 48 -0.07 -1.39 -4.69
N SER A 49 0.93 -1.81 -3.95
CA SER A 49 1.19 -1.28 -2.60
C SER A 49 2.69 -1.20 -2.28
N ASP A 50 3.01 -0.64 -1.12
CA ASP A 50 4.38 -0.61 -0.61
C ASP A 50 4.88 -2.01 -0.17
N GLN A 51 6.11 -2.08 0.30
CA GLN A 51 6.73 -3.33 0.73
C GLN A 51 6.56 -3.62 2.23
N ALA A 52 5.60 -2.99 2.91
CA ALA A 52 5.34 -3.26 4.32
C ALA A 52 4.83 -4.69 4.52
N ALA A 53 5.44 -5.43 5.47
CA ALA A 53 5.18 -6.86 5.69
C ALA A 53 3.70 -7.18 5.91
N ASN A 54 2.97 -6.35 6.67
CA ASN A 54 1.56 -6.58 6.95
C ASN A 54 0.66 -6.32 5.72
N VAL A 55 1.06 -5.42 4.82
CA VAL A 55 0.33 -5.13 3.58
C VAL A 55 0.55 -6.29 2.59
N GLN A 56 1.80 -6.73 2.44
CA GLN A 56 2.14 -7.91 1.63
C GLN A 56 1.37 -9.15 2.12
N ALA A 57 1.34 -9.40 3.43
CA ALA A 57 0.61 -10.53 4.00
C ALA A 57 -0.92 -10.41 3.84
N ALA A 58 -1.48 -9.19 3.89
CA ALA A 58 -2.91 -8.97 3.65
C ALA A 58 -3.31 -9.26 2.20
N LEU A 59 -2.42 -8.95 1.25
CA LEU A 59 -2.66 -9.04 -0.18
C LEU A 59 -2.17 -10.35 -0.81
N ALA A 60 -1.55 -11.24 -0.04
CA ALA A 60 -0.85 -12.44 -0.54
C ALA A 60 -1.71 -13.38 -1.40
N GLN A 61 -3.04 -13.34 -1.24
CA GLN A 61 -3.97 -14.17 -2.02
C GLN A 61 -4.37 -13.58 -3.38
N TRP A 62 -4.06 -12.31 -3.65
CA TRP A 62 -4.40 -11.62 -4.89
C TRP A 62 -3.15 -11.28 -5.71
N THR A 63 -3.37 -10.94 -6.97
CA THR A 63 -2.29 -10.41 -7.81
C THR A 63 -1.84 -9.07 -7.26
N HIS A 64 -0.58 -8.99 -6.81
CA HIS A 64 -0.01 -7.80 -6.19
C HIS A 64 1.35 -7.41 -6.79
N LYS A 65 1.58 -6.11 -7.01
CA LYS A 65 2.86 -5.55 -7.47
C LYS A 65 3.39 -4.49 -6.50
N SER A 66 4.72 -4.43 -6.37
CA SER A 66 5.36 -3.37 -5.60
C SER A 66 5.16 -2.00 -6.25
N CYS A 67 4.89 -0.99 -5.43
CA CYS A 67 4.82 0.40 -5.87
C CYS A 67 6.19 0.91 -6.33
N VAL A 68 6.27 1.34 -7.59
CA VAL A 68 7.52 1.80 -8.22
C VAL A 68 8.14 2.98 -7.46
N ALA A 69 7.32 3.93 -7.00
CA ALA A 69 7.82 5.07 -6.24
C ALA A 69 8.52 4.63 -4.94
N HIS A 70 7.97 3.62 -4.24
CA HIS A 70 8.61 3.08 -3.05
C HIS A 70 9.93 2.38 -3.39
N VAL A 71 9.95 1.57 -4.45
CA VAL A 71 11.17 0.87 -4.89
C VAL A 71 12.28 1.85 -5.24
N ILE A 72 11.98 2.88 -6.05
CA ILE A 72 12.96 3.90 -6.44
C ILE A 72 13.49 4.63 -5.19
N ASN A 73 12.59 5.07 -4.30
CA ASN A 73 12.99 5.77 -3.08
C ASN A 73 13.87 4.91 -2.17
N THR A 74 13.54 3.62 -2.04
CA THR A 74 14.33 2.68 -1.24
C THR A 74 15.71 2.47 -1.86
N VAL A 75 15.79 2.26 -3.18
CA VAL A 75 17.08 2.12 -3.88
C VAL A 75 17.93 3.37 -3.70
N LEU A 76 17.39 4.56 -4.00
CA LEU A 76 18.13 5.82 -3.85
C LEU A 76 18.62 6.02 -2.41
N LYS A 77 17.76 5.77 -1.41
CA LYS A 77 18.17 5.86 0.00
C LYS A 77 19.32 4.91 0.32
N HIS A 78 19.26 3.66 -0.09
CA HIS A 78 20.31 2.69 0.22
C HIS A 78 21.61 2.95 -0.55
N THR A 79 21.50 3.40 -1.80
CA THR A 79 22.67 3.74 -2.63
C THR A 79 23.40 4.96 -2.09
N PHE A 80 22.69 6.03 -1.75
CA PHE A 80 23.32 7.29 -1.33
C PHE A 80 23.60 7.39 0.18
N LYS A 81 22.94 6.58 1.03
CA LYS A 81 23.27 6.53 2.47
C LYS A 81 24.64 5.91 2.74
N LYS A 82 25.14 5.06 1.86
CA LYS A 82 26.44 4.41 2.01
C LYS A 82 27.62 5.35 1.72
N VAL A 83 27.38 6.44 0.99
CA VAL A 83 28.42 7.40 0.58
C VAL A 83 28.84 8.32 1.73
N SER A 84 28.05 8.43 2.80
CA SER A 84 28.37 9.30 3.95
C SER A 84 29.11 8.60 5.10
N GLU A 85 29.41 7.31 4.99
CA GLU A 85 30.09 6.54 6.05
C GLU A 85 31.53 6.11 5.66
N ASP A 86 32.00 6.43 4.45
CA ASP A 86 33.33 6.07 3.95
C ASP A 86 34.27 7.29 3.75
N ASP A 87 33.91 8.50 4.21
CA ASP A 87 34.71 9.75 4.03
C ASP A 87 35.37 10.28 5.33
N GLU A 88 35.36 9.54 6.44
CA GLU A 88 36.13 9.90 7.64
C GLU A 88 37.09 8.78 8.04
N GLU A 89 38.38 9.02 7.74
CA GLU A 89 39.62 8.51 8.37
C GLU A 89 40.69 7.99 7.37
N GLU A 90 41.14 8.86 6.46
CA GLU A 90 42.57 8.98 6.15
C GLU A 90 43.04 10.36 6.65
N GLU A 91 43.75 10.38 7.80
CA GLU A 91 44.95 11.20 8.07
C GLU A 91 45.30 11.11 9.56
N GLY A 92 46.46 10.52 9.87
CA GLY A 92 46.97 10.46 11.25
C GLY A 92 48.28 9.68 11.38
N GLU A 93 49.36 10.27 10.86
CA GLU A 93 50.80 10.13 11.19
C GLU A 93 51.40 8.77 11.62
#